data_AF-A0A6B8M5L7-F1
#
_entry.id   AF-A0A6B8M5L7-F1
#
_cell.length_a   1.000
_cell.length_b   1.000
_cell.length_c   1.000
_cell.angle_alpha   90.00
_cell.angle_beta   90.00
_cell.angle_gamma   90.00
#
_symmetry.space_group_name_H-M   'P 1'
#
loop_
_entity.id
_entity.type
_entity.pdbx_description
1 polymer ?
#
loop_
_entity_poly.entity_id
_entity_poly.type
_entity_poly.pdbx_seq_one_letter_code
_entity_poly.pdbx_strand_id
1 'polypeptide(L)'
;MIRLAALLMLLAAARAEAAGPGESPAASPARQKPVPAFGDDHPDCPQWTDGCIVCARGAEGPDCSMAGIACLPAEPACLTKNR
;
A
#
# COMPACT_ATOMS: atom_id res chain seq x y z
N MET A 1 9.65 -57.08 1.86
CA MET A 1 8.52 -56.42 2.56
C MET A 1 8.98 -55.42 3.63
N ILE A 2 10.04 -55.71 4.41
CA ILE A 2 10.57 -54.81 5.46
C ILE A 2 11.05 -53.44 4.92
N ARG A 3 11.65 -53.39 3.72
CA ARG A 3 12.12 -52.14 3.09
C ARG A 3 10.99 -51.18 2.72
N LEU A 4 9.79 -51.68 2.39
CA LEU A 4 8.63 -50.84 2.07
C LEU A 4 8.08 -50.13 3.32
N ALA A 5 8.08 -50.82 4.46
CA ALA A 5 7.60 -50.26 5.72
C ALA A 5 8.50 -49.12 6.24
N ALA A 6 9.81 -49.23 6.05
CA ALA A 6 10.76 -48.17 6.41
C ALA A 6 10.59 -46.91 5.54
N LEU A 7 10.31 -47.09 4.25
CA LEU A 7 10.03 -45.98 3.33
C LEU A 7 8.73 -45.25 3.68
N LEU A 8 7.68 -45.96 4.12
CA LEU A 8 6.40 -45.36 4.51
C LEU A 8 6.48 -44.54 5.80
N MET A 9 7.32 -44.93 6.77
CA MET A 9 7.52 -44.14 8.00
C MET A 9 8.26 -42.80 7.76
N LEU A 10 9.18 -42.76 6.81
CA LEU A 10 9.94 -41.54 6.47
C LEU A 10 9.08 -40.47 5.78
N LEU A 11 7.99 -40.85 5.11
CA LEU A 11 7.07 -39.94 4.43
C LEU A 11 6.05 -39.25 5.35
N ALA A 12 5.88 -39.72 6.60
CA ALA A 12 4.86 -39.22 7.52
C ALA A 12 5.31 -38.00 8.35
N ALA A 13 6.61 -37.71 8.46
CA ALA A 13 7.13 -36.67 9.35
C ALA A 13 7.24 -35.27 8.72
N ALA A 14 6.92 -35.11 7.43
CA ALA A 14 7.18 -33.88 6.68
C ALA A 14 5.98 -32.90 6.58
N ARG A 15 4.87 -33.17 7.28
CA ARG A 15 3.73 -32.25 7.33
C ARG A 15 3.78 -31.46 8.63
N ALA A 16 4.75 -30.55 8.67
CA ALA A 16 4.75 -29.47 9.64
C ALA A 16 3.87 -28.36 9.07
N GLU A 17 2.62 -28.33 9.50
CA GLU A 17 1.72 -27.18 9.35
C GLU A 17 2.42 -25.93 9.89
N ALA A 18 2.96 -25.12 8.98
CA ALA A 18 3.40 -23.78 9.29
C ALA A 18 2.15 -22.92 9.57
N ALA A 19 1.70 -22.95 10.82
CA ALA A 19 0.88 -21.89 11.38
C ALA A 19 1.70 -20.59 11.38
N GLY A 20 1.60 -19.84 10.28
CA GLY A 20 2.08 -18.47 10.18
C GLY A 20 1.16 -17.51 10.95
N PRO A 21 1.71 -16.41 11.51
CA PRO A 21 1.01 -15.56 12.46
C PRO A 21 0.00 -14.64 11.77
N GLY A 22 -1.19 -14.55 12.37
CA GLY A 22 -2.06 -13.39 12.33
C GLY A 22 -2.45 -12.91 10.94
N GLU A 23 -3.57 -13.43 10.44
CA GLU A 23 -4.40 -12.71 9.49
C GLU A 23 -4.83 -11.39 10.15
N SER A 24 -3.98 -10.36 10.04
CA SER A 24 -4.43 -8.99 10.21
C SER A 24 -5.52 -8.80 9.15
N PRO A 25 -6.74 -8.37 9.49
CA PRO A 25 -7.75 -8.16 8.48
C PRO A 25 -7.17 -7.16 7.50
N ALA A 26 -6.81 -7.64 6.31
CA ALA A 26 -6.42 -6.81 5.21
C ALA A 26 -7.62 -5.88 5.01
N ALA A 27 -7.49 -4.64 5.50
CA ALA A 27 -8.45 -3.60 5.20
C ALA A 27 -8.58 -3.63 3.69
N SER A 28 -9.76 -4.04 3.19
CA SER A 28 -10.05 -3.94 1.77
C SER A 28 -9.67 -2.52 1.38
N PRO A 29 -8.85 -2.31 0.34
CA PRO A 29 -8.49 -0.97 -0.05
C PRO A 29 -9.81 -0.29 -0.44
N ALA A 30 -10.35 0.51 0.50
CA ALA A 30 -11.33 1.52 0.17
C ALA A 30 -10.73 2.23 -1.03
N ARG A 31 -11.50 2.36 -2.12
CA ARG A 31 -11.01 2.91 -3.38
C ARG A 31 -10.46 4.31 -3.08
N GLN A 32 -9.16 4.41 -2.84
CA GLN A 32 -8.50 5.65 -2.48
C GLN A 32 -8.63 6.55 -3.71
N LYS A 33 -9.14 7.76 -3.50
CA LYS A 33 -9.21 8.76 -4.55
C LYS A 33 -7.78 9.03 -5.04
N PRO A 34 -7.53 9.14 -6.36
CA PRO A 34 -6.19 9.43 -6.86
C PRO A 34 -5.65 10.72 -6.24
N VAL A 35 -4.37 10.74 -5.87
CA VAL A 35 -3.71 11.91 -5.23
C VAL A 35 -3.96 13.23 -5.97
N PRO A 36 -3.90 13.30 -7.32
CA PRO A 36 -4.17 14.55 -8.02
C PRO A 36 -5.57 15.13 -7.74
N ALA A 37 -6.56 14.28 -7.46
CA ALA A 37 -7.94 14.70 -7.27
C ALA A 37 -8.25 15.16 -5.82
N PHE A 38 -7.28 15.12 -4.90
CA PHE A 38 -7.41 15.72 -3.56
C PHE A 38 -7.73 17.24 -3.65
N GLY A 39 -7.15 17.93 -4.64
CA GLY A 39 -7.38 19.36 -4.82
C GLY A 39 -8.83 19.75 -5.09
N ASP A 40 -9.66 18.83 -5.61
CA ASP A 40 -11.08 19.06 -5.88
C ASP A 40 -11.89 19.24 -4.60
N ASP A 41 -11.54 18.49 -3.54
CA ASP A 41 -12.23 18.55 -2.24
C ASP A 41 -11.63 19.63 -1.33
N HIS A 42 -10.44 20.13 -1.66
CA HIS A 42 -9.66 21.08 -0.87
C HIS A 42 -9.29 22.32 -1.70
N PRO A 43 -10.24 23.23 -2.00
CA PRO A 43 -10.03 24.40 -2.86
C PRO A 43 -8.95 25.36 -2.36
N ASP A 44 -8.80 25.48 -1.04
CA ASP A 44 -7.86 26.42 -0.40
C ASP A 44 -6.44 25.87 -0.25
N CYS A 45 -6.21 24.64 -0.76
CA CYS A 45 -4.91 23.97 -0.68
C CYS A 45 -4.09 24.17 -1.96
N PRO A 46 -3.11 25.08 -2.00
CA PRO A 46 -2.24 25.27 -3.17
C PRO A 46 -1.32 24.09 -3.47
N GLN A 47 -0.96 23.28 -2.47
CA GLN A 47 -0.04 22.15 -2.63
C GLN A 47 -0.35 21.02 -1.64
N TRP A 48 -0.32 19.77 -2.10
CA TRP A 48 -0.62 18.59 -1.31
C TRP A 48 0.27 17.40 -1.69
N THR A 49 0.31 16.39 -0.82
CA THR A 49 1.08 15.16 -1.04
C THR A 49 0.50 13.97 -0.29
N ASP A 50 0.69 12.77 -0.81
CA ASP A 50 0.51 11.50 -0.09
C ASP A 50 1.83 10.96 0.49
N GLY A 51 2.89 11.78 0.50
CA GLY A 51 4.25 11.41 0.85
C GLY A 51 5.10 10.95 -0.34
N CYS A 52 4.49 10.52 -1.45
CA CYS A 52 5.16 9.98 -2.63
C CYS A 52 5.01 10.85 -3.87
N ILE A 53 3.82 11.39 -4.05
CA ILE A 53 3.43 12.29 -5.11
C ILE A 53 3.22 13.65 -4.46
N VAL A 54 3.89 14.68 -4.97
CA VAL A 54 3.64 16.07 -4.60
C VAL A 54 2.91 16.71 -5.76
N CYS A 55 1.73 17.25 -5.50
CA CYS A 55 0.92 17.97 -6.47
C CYS A 55 0.76 19.43 -6.05
N ALA A 56 0.74 20.33 -7.02
CA ALA A 56 0.39 21.74 -6.84
C ALA A 56 -0.77 22.12 -7.76
N ARG A 57 -1.52 23.15 -7.36
CA ARG A 57 -2.53 23.77 -8.23
C ARG A 57 -1.85 24.39 -9.47
N GLY A 58 -2.21 23.91 -10.65
CA GLY A 58 -1.83 24.47 -11.94
C GLY A 58 -3.01 25.11 -12.68
N ALA A 59 -2.73 25.71 -13.84
CA ALA A 59 -3.73 26.44 -14.62
C ALA A 59 -4.73 25.51 -15.36
N GLU A 60 -4.28 24.34 -15.80
CA GLU A 60 -5.08 23.36 -16.55
C GLU A 60 -5.48 22.14 -15.70
N GLY A 61 -5.04 22.10 -14.44
CA GLY A 61 -5.17 20.96 -13.55
C GLY A 61 -4.02 20.89 -12.55
N PRO A 62 -3.95 19.84 -11.73
CA PRO A 62 -2.85 19.65 -10.79
C PRO A 62 -1.55 19.24 -11.49
N ASP A 63 -0.46 19.96 -11.19
CA ASP A 63 0.90 19.60 -11.62
C ASP A 63 1.54 18.70 -10.57
N CYS A 64 1.81 17.43 -10.91
CA CYS A 64 2.28 16.43 -9.96
C CYS A 64 3.67 15.89 -10.31
N SER A 65 4.46 15.58 -9.27
CA SER A 65 5.80 14.99 -9.37
C SER A 65 5.97 13.86 -8.34
N MET A 66 6.86 12.90 -8.61
CA MET A 66 7.13 11.77 -7.71
C MET A 66 8.47 11.93 -6.98
N ALA A 67 8.49 11.63 -5.68
CA ALA A 67 9.68 11.72 -4.82
C ALA A 67 10.71 10.58 -5.05
N GLY A 68 10.28 9.38 -5.49
CA GLY A 68 11.17 8.25 -5.85
C GLY A 68 10.62 6.85 -5.52
N ILE A 69 11.39 5.79 -5.83
CA ILE A 69 10.95 4.37 -5.74
C ILE A 69 10.76 3.81 -4.33
N ALA A 70 11.33 4.46 -3.31
CA ALA A 70 11.32 3.97 -1.93
C ALA A 70 10.11 4.45 -1.13
N CYS A 71 9.26 5.30 -1.72
CA CYS A 71 8.14 5.87 -1.00
C CYS A 71 6.97 4.89 -0.86
N LEU A 72 6.33 4.92 0.31
CA LEU A 72 5.08 4.23 0.60
C LEU A 72 3.95 5.26 0.71
N PRO A 73 2.91 5.20 -0.15
CA PRO A 73 1.81 6.15 -0.13
C PRO A 73 1.07 6.17 1.21
N ALA A 74 0.71 7.36 1.66
CA ALA A 74 -0.14 7.60 2.82
C ALA A 74 -1.45 8.30 2.42
N GLU A 75 -2.27 8.66 3.39
CA GLU A 75 -3.42 9.53 3.13
C GLU A 75 -2.94 10.92 2.66
N PRO A 76 -3.48 11.46 1.54
CA PRO A 76 -3.11 12.78 1.05
C PRO A 76 -3.36 13.88 2.08
N ALA A 77 -2.39 14.80 2.21
CA ALA A 77 -2.45 15.93 3.13
C ALA A 77 -2.04 17.23 2.44
N CYS A 78 -2.64 18.33 2.89
CA CYS A 78 -2.29 19.67 2.44
C CYS A 78 -0.97 20.14 3.06
N LEU A 79 -0.02 20.62 2.24
CA LEU A 79 1.30 21.07 2.68
C LEU A 79 1.33 22.55 3.11
N THR A 80 0.47 23.37 2.52
CA THR A 80 0.33 24.80 2.83
C THR A 80 -1.12 25.21 2.65
N LYS A 81 -1.66 26.03 3.55
CA LYS A 81 -2.98 26.66 3.39
C LYS A 81 -2.80 28.09 2.89
N ASN A 82 -3.57 28.50 1.89
CA ASN A 82 -3.62 29.91 1.52
C ASN A 82 -4.42 30.66 2.59
N ARG A 83 -3.81 31.68 3.21
CA ARG A 83 -4.42 32.43 4.32
C ARG A 83 -5.20 33.65 3.83
#